data_AF-X0L3K6-F1
#
_entry.id   AF-X0L3K6-F1
#
_cell.length_a   1.000
_cell.length_b   1.000
_cell.length_c   1.000
_cell.angle_alpha   90.00
_cell.angle_beta   90.00
_cell.angle_gamma   90.00
#
_symmetry.space_group_name_H-M   'P 1'
#
loop_
_entity.id
_entity.type
_entity.pdbx_description
1 polymer ?
#
loop_
_entity_poly.entity_id
_entity_poly.type
_entity_poly.pdbx_seq_one_letter_code
_entity_poly.pdbx_strand_id
1 'polypeptide(L)'
;MSRVMNDLVQHGGGIPSAHDLAREYLRDTAESLIIATHLLDAAREFRELAILRVKGDTFFRKQRRKADESSDKTAAFFYGLMKNIGQGLHKECQAFTVLATPGKIPSILDWCMAPGGFLAVALRLNPDARALAFSLPEEQGGHRVLLPNSINVERRLLDITLLAEDMGCETISRDHPDARKFQSRQLEPDRRFGLVICDGATLRNHIRDPNKKDCEARRLTTTQLALGLEHVDPGGTMVILLHKVEAWDTVTILNRFNKFSNIKLYKPKPGHETRSSFYLIATNIQTQHPEALAAIEQWKAIWRVLTFEPEECHARVIREGRCVWKVQAEALAKAPFTPSKKDPTRCSKPA
;
A
#
# COMPACT_ATOMS: atom_id res chain seq x y z
N MET A 1 -9.28 19.78 24.93
CA MET A 1 -8.14 18.92 25.32
C MET A 1 -8.70 17.56 25.73
N SER A 2 -8.61 16.57 24.83
CA SER A 2 -9.27 15.27 24.96
C SER A 2 -8.73 14.47 26.16
N ARG A 3 -9.60 13.70 26.84
CA ARG A 3 -9.30 12.82 28.00
C ARG A 3 -8.02 11.98 27.85
N VAL A 4 -7.60 11.66 26.63
CA VAL A 4 -6.36 10.94 26.31
C VAL A 4 -5.10 11.71 26.74
N MET A 5 -5.16 13.04 26.79
CA MET A 5 -4.02 13.93 27.10
C MET A 5 -3.69 13.96 28.59
N ASN A 6 -4.65 13.66 29.48
CA ASN A 6 -4.42 13.60 30.92
C ASN A 6 -3.90 12.22 31.39
N ASP A 7 -4.24 11.13 30.69
CA ASP A 7 -3.75 9.80 31.05
C ASP A 7 -2.29 9.56 30.61
N LEU A 8 -1.79 10.30 29.62
CA LEU A 8 -0.39 10.22 29.17
C LEU A 8 0.59 10.88 30.14
N VAL A 9 0.15 11.87 30.93
CA VAL A 9 1.00 12.58 31.90
C VAL A 9 1.14 11.81 33.22
N GLN A 10 0.21 10.89 33.53
CA GLN A 10 0.26 10.12 34.79
C GLN A 10 0.98 8.76 34.72
N HIS A 11 1.40 8.31 33.53
CA HIS A 11 2.02 6.98 33.37
C HIS A 11 3.34 7.02 32.56
N GLY A 12 4.32 7.78 33.03
CA GLY A 12 5.76 7.46 32.99
C GLY A 12 6.39 6.86 31.71
N GLY A 13 5.87 7.14 30.52
CA GLY A 13 6.40 6.60 29.28
C GLY A 13 7.38 7.58 28.65
N GLY A 14 8.68 7.29 28.72
CA GLY A 14 9.69 8.03 27.96
C GLY A 14 9.48 7.89 26.45
N ILE A 15 10.09 8.81 25.69
CA ILE A 15 10.16 8.73 24.22
C ILE A 15 10.73 7.34 23.84
N PRO A 16 10.14 6.62 22.86
CA PRO A 16 10.63 5.31 22.45
C PRO A 16 12.12 5.36 22.11
N SER A 17 12.90 4.40 22.63
CA SER A 17 14.33 4.34 22.33
C SER A 17 14.58 3.90 20.89
N ALA A 18 15.80 4.11 20.38
CA ALA A 18 16.21 3.58 19.08
C ALA A 18 16.04 2.05 18.99
N HIS A 19 16.19 1.34 20.11
CA HIS A 19 15.96 -0.10 20.19
C HIS A 19 14.47 -0.48 20.09
N ASP A 20 13.58 0.32 20.68
CA ASP A 20 12.12 0.11 20.58
C ASP A 20 11.62 0.36 19.16
N LEU A 21 12.17 1.39 18.49
CA LEU A 21 11.94 1.63 17.08
C LEU A 21 12.49 0.50 16.23
N ALA A 22 13.73 0.06 16.45
CA ALA A 22 14.31 -1.05 15.72
C ALA A 22 13.48 -2.34 15.85
N ARG A 23 12.78 -2.55 16.97
CA ARG A 23 11.85 -3.68 17.16
C ARG A 23 10.53 -3.50 16.40
N GLU A 24 9.95 -2.31 16.39
CA GLU A 24 8.72 -1.99 15.66
C GLU A 24 8.92 -1.98 14.12
N TYR A 25 10.13 -1.61 13.70
CA TYR A 25 10.58 -1.50 12.30
C TYR A 25 11.57 -2.61 11.93
N LEU A 26 11.58 -3.73 12.66
CA LEU A 26 12.58 -4.80 12.52
C LEU A 26 12.56 -5.48 11.14
N ARG A 27 11.49 -5.26 10.38
CA ARG A 27 11.29 -5.72 8.99
C ARG A 27 11.33 -4.60 7.96
N ASP A 28 11.49 -3.35 8.40
CA ASP A 28 11.50 -2.16 7.55
C ASP A 28 12.96 -1.74 7.25
N THR A 29 13.15 -0.90 6.23
CA THR A 29 14.49 -0.53 5.76
C THR A 29 15.20 0.48 6.69
N ALA A 30 16.52 0.63 6.58
CA ALA A 30 17.27 1.62 7.35
C ALA A 30 16.73 3.05 7.18
N GLU A 31 16.23 3.36 5.98
CA GLU A 31 15.59 4.63 5.65
C GLU A 31 14.28 4.84 6.43
N SER A 32 13.53 3.76 6.68
CA SER A 32 12.32 3.83 7.51
C SER A 32 12.66 4.23 8.96
N LEU A 33 13.78 3.76 9.51
CA LEU A 33 14.26 4.19 10.83
C LEU A 33 14.67 5.67 10.84
N ILE A 34 15.32 6.15 9.77
CA ILE A 34 15.70 7.56 9.66
C ILE A 34 14.45 8.45 9.64
N ILE A 35 13.46 8.09 8.81
CA ILE A 35 12.18 8.82 8.73
C ILE A 35 11.45 8.78 10.06
N ALA A 36 11.31 7.61 10.68
CA ALA A 36 10.63 7.47 11.96
C ALA A 36 11.32 8.30 13.06
N THR A 37 12.65 8.31 13.09
CA THR A 37 13.43 9.12 14.05
C THR A 37 13.18 10.61 13.84
N HIS A 38 13.23 11.08 12.59
CA HIS A 38 12.92 12.46 12.26
C HIS A 38 11.48 12.84 12.67
N LEU A 39 10.50 11.97 12.38
CA LEU A 39 9.10 12.20 12.73
C LEU A 39 8.85 12.20 14.24
N LEU A 40 9.59 11.40 15.01
CA LEU A 40 9.51 11.47 16.48
C LEU A 40 9.83 12.88 16.95
N ASP A 41 10.87 13.51 16.40
CA ASP A 41 11.27 14.86 16.78
C ASP A 41 10.31 15.93 16.24
N ALA A 42 9.93 15.82 14.98
CA ALA A 42 9.19 16.85 14.25
C ALA A 42 7.67 16.83 14.45
N ALA A 43 7.06 15.67 14.75
CA ALA A 43 5.60 15.51 14.79
C ALA A 43 5.12 14.94 16.13
N ARG A 44 4.39 15.76 16.90
CA ARG A 44 3.85 15.36 18.20
C ARG A 44 2.91 14.15 18.07
N GLU A 45 2.05 14.16 17.06
CA GLU A 45 1.08 13.10 16.79
C GLU A 45 1.76 11.76 16.52
N PHE A 46 2.89 11.78 15.79
CA PHE A 46 3.66 10.57 15.53
C PHE A 46 4.37 10.06 16.78
N ARG A 47 4.90 10.97 17.60
CA ARG A 47 5.50 10.64 18.91
C ARG A 47 4.49 9.94 19.83
N GLU A 48 3.29 10.47 19.94
CA GLU A 48 2.19 9.87 20.71
C GLU A 48 1.82 8.49 20.15
N LEU A 49 1.68 8.37 18.82
CA LEU A 49 1.38 7.10 18.16
C LEU A 49 2.46 6.04 18.42
N ALA A 50 3.74 6.41 18.35
CA ALA A 50 4.85 5.49 18.57
C ALA A 50 4.84 4.91 19.99
N ILE A 51 4.57 5.74 21.00
CA ILE A 51 4.41 5.29 22.39
C ILE A 51 3.24 4.29 22.51
N LEU A 52 2.11 4.58 21.86
CA LEU A 52 0.93 3.72 21.89
C LEU A 52 1.16 2.37 21.19
N ARG A 53 1.93 2.33 20.09
CA ARG A 53 2.23 1.09 19.35
C ARG A 53 3.03 0.09 20.18
N VAL A 54 4.04 0.57 20.93
CA VAL A 54 4.82 -0.27 21.85
C VAL A 54 3.92 -0.96 22.89
N LYS A 55 2.88 -0.27 23.38
CA LYS A 55 1.92 -0.83 24.35
C LYS A 55 0.87 -1.73 23.70
N GLY A 56 0.49 -1.45 22.45
CA GLY A 56 -0.62 -2.08 21.75
C GLY A 56 -0.31 -3.43 21.10
N ASP A 57 0.94 -3.88 21.10
CA ASP A 57 1.38 -4.97 20.23
C ASP A 57 0.71 -6.33 20.55
N THR A 58 0.41 -6.57 21.83
CA THR A 58 -0.37 -7.73 22.31
C THR A 58 -1.85 -7.63 21.90
N PHE A 59 -2.44 -6.43 21.89
CA PHE A 59 -3.84 -6.19 21.49
C PHE A 59 -4.05 -6.49 19.99
N PHE A 60 -3.09 -6.09 19.15
CA PHE A 60 -3.18 -6.31 17.71
C PHE A 60 -3.07 -7.78 17.30
N ARG A 61 -2.40 -8.65 18.07
CA ARG A 61 -2.30 -10.09 17.73
C ARG A 61 -3.67 -10.78 17.65
N LYS A 62 -4.58 -10.50 18.59
CA LYS A 62 -5.91 -11.11 18.63
C LYS A 62 -6.82 -10.64 17.49
N GLN A 63 -6.75 -9.36 17.12
CA GLN A 63 -7.55 -8.83 16.02
C GLN A 63 -7.05 -9.29 14.65
N ARG A 64 -5.73 -9.48 14.50
CA ARG A 64 -5.11 -10.03 13.30
C ARG A 64 -5.69 -11.40 12.95
N ARG A 65 -5.80 -12.31 13.93
CA ARG A 65 -6.38 -13.66 13.74
C ARG A 65 -7.83 -13.64 13.24
N LYS A 66 -8.68 -12.76 13.78
CA LYS A 66 -10.09 -12.65 13.36
C LYS A 66 -10.28 -12.13 11.93
N ALA A 67 -9.35 -11.31 11.44
CA ALA A 67 -9.40 -10.82 10.06
C ALA A 67 -9.05 -11.90 9.03
N ASP A 68 -8.24 -12.88 9.44
CA ASP A 68 -7.77 -13.98 8.61
C ASP A 68 -8.78 -15.18 8.58
N GLU A 69 -9.83 -15.17 9.42
CA GLU A 69 -10.87 -16.23 9.48
C GLU A 69 -12.08 -15.90 8.56
N SER A 70 -12.19 -16.58 7.41
CA SER A 70 -13.31 -16.45 6.48
C SER A 70 -14.55 -17.21 6.97
N SER A 71 -15.56 -16.49 7.45
CA SER A 71 -16.91 -17.02 7.67
C SER A 71 -17.94 -16.14 6.96
N ASP A 72 -19.14 -16.67 6.70
CA ASP A 72 -20.25 -15.89 6.09
C ASP A 72 -20.56 -14.61 6.88
N LYS A 73 -20.51 -14.69 8.22
CA LYS A 73 -20.71 -13.53 9.10
C LYS A 73 -19.56 -12.52 8.94
N THR A 74 -18.33 -13.01 8.79
CA THR A 74 -17.15 -12.17 8.58
C THR A 74 -17.20 -11.46 7.22
N ALA A 75 -17.61 -12.14 6.16
CA ALA A 75 -17.74 -11.56 4.82
C ALA A 75 -18.81 -10.45 4.79
N ALA A 76 -19.99 -10.69 5.37
CA ALA A 76 -21.06 -9.69 5.45
C ALA A 76 -20.63 -8.45 6.26
N PHE A 77 -19.91 -8.66 7.36
CA PHE A 77 -19.32 -7.57 8.15
C PHE A 77 -18.34 -6.75 7.31
N PHE A 78 -17.39 -7.38 6.61
CA PHE A 78 -16.41 -6.67 5.78
C PHE A 78 -17.06 -5.92 4.63
N TYR A 79 -18.08 -6.51 3.98
CA TYR A 79 -18.83 -5.82 2.94
C TYR A 79 -19.51 -4.54 3.46
N GLY A 80 -20.15 -4.60 4.62
CA GLY A 80 -20.74 -3.44 5.29
C GLY A 80 -19.69 -2.39 5.68
N LEU A 81 -18.57 -2.84 6.26
CA LEU A 81 -17.46 -1.97 6.66
C LEU A 81 -16.87 -1.22 5.46
N MET A 82 -16.55 -1.93 4.37
CA MET A 82 -16.01 -1.33 3.15
C MET A 82 -16.99 -0.33 2.53
N LYS A 83 -18.31 -0.61 2.54
CA LYS A 83 -19.30 0.39 2.09
C LYS A 83 -19.24 1.67 2.93
N ASN A 84 -19.11 1.56 4.26
CA ASN A 84 -19.03 2.72 5.14
C ASN A 84 -17.73 3.52 4.92
N ILE A 85 -16.59 2.82 4.79
CA ILE A 85 -15.31 3.44 4.46
C ILE A 85 -15.40 4.14 3.09
N GLY A 86 -16.00 3.47 2.10
CA GLY A 86 -16.14 4.00 0.75
C GLY A 86 -17.00 5.25 0.68
N GLN A 87 -18.06 5.31 1.48
CA GLN A 87 -18.87 6.53 1.65
C GLN A 87 -18.05 7.68 2.25
N GLY A 88 -17.21 7.39 3.25
CA GLY A 88 -16.30 8.36 3.85
C GLY A 88 -15.26 8.88 2.84
N LEU A 89 -14.62 7.98 2.12
CA LEU A 89 -13.67 8.29 1.03
C LEU A 89 -14.28 9.23 0.00
N HIS A 90 -15.49 8.92 -0.49
CA HIS A 90 -16.14 9.79 -1.46
C HIS A 90 -16.58 11.12 -0.85
N LYS A 91 -17.15 11.12 0.36
CA LYS A 91 -17.62 12.34 1.02
C LYS A 91 -16.49 13.35 1.25
N GLU A 92 -15.32 12.88 1.70
CA GLU A 92 -14.21 13.76 2.08
C GLU A 92 -13.24 14.04 0.93
N CYS A 93 -13.05 13.07 0.03
CA CYS A 93 -12.01 13.16 -1.01
C CYS A 93 -12.56 13.11 -2.45
N GLN A 94 -13.88 12.92 -2.63
CA GLN A 94 -14.50 12.65 -3.94
C GLN A 94 -13.85 11.45 -4.66
N ALA A 95 -13.35 10.48 -3.89
CA ALA A 95 -12.48 9.40 -4.36
C ALA A 95 -13.08 8.51 -5.46
N PHE A 96 -14.41 8.43 -5.54
CA PHE A 96 -15.13 7.60 -6.53
C PHE A 96 -15.81 8.39 -7.64
N THR A 97 -15.42 9.65 -7.85
CA THR A 97 -15.91 10.42 -9.01
C THR A 97 -15.25 9.90 -10.27
N VAL A 98 -16.04 9.43 -11.24
CA VAL A 98 -15.57 9.13 -12.59
C VAL A 98 -15.87 10.32 -13.50
N LEU A 99 -14.83 10.91 -14.11
CA LEU A 99 -15.01 12.05 -14.99
C LEU A 99 -15.74 11.62 -16.27
N ALA A 100 -16.86 12.30 -16.56
CA ALA A 100 -17.57 12.09 -17.81
C ALA A 100 -16.72 12.58 -18.98
N THR A 101 -16.48 11.70 -19.95
CA THR A 101 -15.82 12.03 -21.21
C THR A 101 -16.84 11.87 -22.34
N PRO A 102 -17.07 12.89 -23.19
CA PRO A 102 -18.03 12.79 -24.28
C PRO A 102 -17.78 11.55 -25.15
N GLY A 103 -18.83 10.76 -25.39
CA GLY A 103 -18.75 9.54 -26.19
C GLY A 103 -18.10 8.34 -25.52
N LYS A 104 -17.63 8.44 -24.27
CA LYS A 104 -17.04 7.33 -23.51
C LYS A 104 -17.93 6.93 -22.34
N ILE A 105 -18.22 5.63 -22.24
CA ILE A 105 -18.91 5.07 -21.07
C ILE A 105 -17.96 5.14 -19.86
N PRO A 106 -18.39 5.69 -18.71
CA PRO A 106 -17.58 5.68 -17.49
C PRO A 106 -17.16 4.25 -17.14
N SER A 107 -15.92 4.07 -16.73
CA SER A 107 -15.38 2.74 -16.46
C SER A 107 -14.56 2.68 -15.19
N ILE A 108 -14.71 1.58 -14.46
CA ILE A 108 -14.11 1.33 -13.16
C ILE A 108 -13.32 0.02 -13.22
N LEU A 109 -12.13 0.01 -12.67
CA LEU A 109 -11.32 -1.19 -12.46
C LEU A 109 -11.16 -1.42 -10.96
N ASP A 110 -11.44 -2.63 -10.48
CA ASP A 110 -11.19 -3.03 -9.09
C ASP A 110 -10.32 -4.30 -9.07
N TRP A 111 -9.07 -4.16 -8.65
CA TRP A 111 -8.09 -5.25 -8.69
C TRP A 111 -8.32 -6.33 -7.63
N CYS A 112 -8.98 -5.98 -6.52
CA CYS A 112 -9.14 -6.86 -5.36
C CYS A 112 -10.53 -6.63 -4.76
N MET A 113 -11.55 -6.89 -5.58
CA MET A 113 -12.90 -6.44 -5.34
C MET A 113 -13.54 -7.11 -4.11
N ALA A 114 -13.34 -8.40 -3.89
CA ALA A 114 -14.06 -9.14 -2.86
C ALA A 114 -13.84 -8.56 -1.44
N PRO A 115 -14.90 -8.39 -0.64
CA PRO A 115 -16.30 -8.77 -0.87
C PRO A 115 -17.11 -7.83 -1.77
N GLY A 116 -16.61 -6.66 -2.13
CA GLY A 116 -17.19 -5.77 -3.15
C GLY A 116 -17.74 -4.45 -2.64
N GLY A 117 -17.45 -4.07 -1.39
CA GLY A 117 -18.08 -2.91 -0.77
C GLY A 117 -17.70 -1.58 -1.43
N PHE A 118 -16.44 -1.41 -1.84
CA PHE A 118 -16.01 -0.20 -2.55
C PHE A 118 -16.61 -0.11 -3.95
N LEU A 119 -16.53 -1.18 -4.74
CA LEU A 119 -17.15 -1.19 -6.06
C LEU A 119 -18.66 -0.96 -6.00
N ALA A 120 -19.36 -1.49 -5.00
CA ALA A 120 -20.79 -1.23 -4.78
C ALA A 120 -21.07 0.27 -4.55
N VAL A 121 -20.22 0.97 -3.78
CA VAL A 121 -20.37 2.41 -3.56
C VAL A 121 -20.04 3.18 -4.84
N ALA A 122 -18.97 2.82 -5.54
CA ALA A 122 -18.55 3.48 -6.78
C ALA A 122 -19.61 3.36 -7.88
N LEU A 123 -20.18 2.17 -8.11
CA LEU A 123 -21.26 1.97 -9.09
C LEU A 123 -22.54 2.72 -8.73
N ARG A 124 -22.88 2.82 -7.45
CA ARG A 124 -24.03 3.63 -7.00
C ARG A 124 -23.85 5.12 -7.30
N LEU A 125 -22.62 5.62 -7.21
CA LEU A 125 -22.29 7.02 -7.48
C LEU A 125 -22.14 7.30 -8.98
N ASN A 126 -21.88 6.27 -9.79
CA ASN A 126 -21.70 6.36 -11.23
C ASN A 126 -22.63 5.33 -11.91
N PRO A 127 -23.94 5.58 -11.98
CA PRO A 127 -24.93 4.58 -12.40
C PRO A 127 -24.73 4.05 -13.82
N ASP A 128 -24.16 4.87 -14.71
CA ASP A 128 -23.87 4.51 -16.10
C ASP A 128 -22.51 3.81 -16.26
N ALA A 129 -21.75 3.63 -15.18
CA ALA A 129 -20.43 3.05 -15.25
C ALA A 129 -20.46 1.54 -15.49
N ARG A 130 -19.48 1.06 -16.26
CA ARG A 130 -19.14 -0.35 -16.36
C ARG A 130 -17.91 -0.67 -15.52
N ALA A 131 -17.92 -1.81 -14.87
CA ALA A 131 -16.81 -2.24 -14.03
C ALA A 131 -16.17 -3.53 -14.56
N LEU A 132 -14.85 -3.58 -14.51
CA LEU A 132 -14.07 -4.81 -14.54
C LEU A 132 -13.50 -5.04 -13.14
N ALA A 133 -13.74 -6.22 -12.57
CA ALA A 133 -13.37 -6.53 -11.21
C ALA A 133 -12.63 -7.87 -11.14
N PHE A 134 -11.50 -7.87 -10.46
CA PHE A 134 -10.71 -9.05 -10.17
C PHE A 134 -10.81 -9.41 -8.69
N SER A 135 -10.78 -10.70 -8.37
CA SER A 135 -10.65 -11.18 -6.99
C SER A 135 -9.97 -12.53 -6.95
N LEU A 136 -9.22 -12.80 -5.88
CA LEU A 136 -8.69 -14.14 -5.67
C LEU A 136 -9.87 -15.12 -5.46
N PRO A 137 -9.87 -16.32 -6.06
CA PRO A 137 -10.90 -17.33 -5.79
C PRO A 137 -10.92 -17.78 -4.33
N GLU A 138 -12.10 -18.13 -3.80
CA GLU A 138 -12.26 -18.56 -2.40
C GLU A 138 -11.44 -19.81 -2.08
N GLU A 139 -11.36 -20.76 -3.02
CA GLU A 139 -10.57 -21.98 -2.90
C GLU A 139 -9.06 -21.72 -2.82
N GLN A 140 -8.61 -20.53 -3.21
CA GLN A 140 -7.22 -20.07 -3.07
C GLN A 140 -7.01 -19.16 -1.85
N GLY A 141 -8.04 -19.04 -0.99
CA GLY A 141 -8.06 -18.19 0.19
C GLY A 141 -8.72 -16.83 -0.02
N GLY A 142 -9.27 -16.55 -1.20
CA GLY A 142 -9.99 -15.31 -1.48
C GLY A 142 -11.21 -15.10 -0.58
N HIS A 143 -11.66 -13.85 -0.47
CA HIS A 143 -12.90 -13.55 0.23
C HIS A 143 -14.12 -13.85 -0.63
N ARG A 144 -15.20 -14.27 0.03
CA ARG A 144 -16.51 -14.42 -0.62
C ARG A 144 -16.98 -13.12 -1.25
N VAL A 145 -17.42 -13.20 -2.49
CA VAL A 145 -17.99 -12.08 -3.24
C VAL A 145 -19.43 -11.83 -2.78
N LEU A 146 -19.70 -10.64 -2.27
CA LEU A 146 -21.04 -10.20 -1.84
C LEU A 146 -21.62 -9.07 -2.70
N LEU A 147 -20.87 -8.60 -3.69
CA LEU A 147 -21.37 -7.66 -4.69
C LEU A 147 -22.51 -8.33 -5.50
N PRO A 148 -23.71 -7.72 -5.57
CA PRO A 148 -24.82 -8.27 -6.36
C PRO A 148 -24.49 -8.34 -7.86
N ASN A 149 -24.95 -9.42 -8.52
CA ASN A 149 -24.76 -9.60 -9.96
C ASN A 149 -25.40 -8.44 -10.72
N SER A 150 -24.69 -7.93 -11.73
CA SER A 150 -25.13 -6.84 -12.59
C SER A 150 -24.50 -7.00 -13.96
N ILE A 151 -25.24 -6.68 -15.01
CA ILE A 151 -24.74 -6.70 -16.39
C ILE A 151 -23.64 -5.65 -16.63
N ASN A 152 -23.56 -4.64 -15.76
CA ASN A 152 -22.53 -3.60 -15.81
C ASN A 152 -21.23 -4.03 -15.13
N VAL A 153 -21.13 -5.24 -14.58
CA VAL A 153 -19.95 -5.71 -13.84
C VAL A 153 -19.44 -7.02 -14.43
N GLU A 154 -18.29 -6.94 -15.10
CA GLU A 154 -17.51 -8.09 -15.49
C GLU A 154 -16.62 -8.52 -14.30
N ARG A 155 -16.73 -9.77 -13.85
CA ARG A 155 -15.93 -10.30 -12.74
C ARG A 155 -15.03 -11.42 -13.20
N ARG A 156 -13.79 -11.40 -12.74
CA ARG A 156 -12.79 -12.43 -13.00
C ARG A 156 -12.20 -12.91 -11.69
N LEU A 157 -12.29 -14.20 -11.44
CA LEU A 157 -11.72 -14.83 -10.25
C LEU A 157 -10.38 -15.45 -10.61
N LEU A 158 -9.28 -14.77 -10.26
CA LEU A 158 -7.91 -15.20 -10.53
C LEU A 158 -6.92 -14.51 -9.59
N ASP A 159 -5.71 -15.04 -9.50
CA ASP A 159 -4.60 -14.41 -8.79
C ASP A 159 -3.93 -13.37 -9.67
N ILE A 160 -4.13 -12.08 -9.37
CA ILE A 160 -3.59 -11.00 -10.18
C ILE A 160 -2.05 -10.97 -10.19
N THR A 161 -1.38 -11.59 -9.20
CA THR A 161 0.09 -11.66 -9.17
C THR A 161 0.66 -12.61 -10.24
N LEU A 162 -0.21 -13.36 -10.92
CA LEU A 162 0.12 -14.32 -11.97
C LEU A 162 -0.24 -13.81 -13.38
N LEU A 163 -0.54 -12.50 -13.53
CA LEU A 163 -0.79 -11.85 -14.82
C LEU A 163 0.52 -11.51 -15.56
N ALA A 164 1.28 -12.54 -15.95
CA ALA A 164 2.61 -12.35 -16.51
C ALA A 164 2.62 -11.57 -17.82
N GLU A 165 1.69 -11.85 -18.73
CA GLU A 165 1.60 -11.14 -20.01
C GLU A 165 1.26 -9.66 -19.83
N ASP A 166 0.30 -9.33 -18.96
CA ASP A 166 -0.03 -7.94 -18.62
C ASP A 166 1.17 -7.21 -17.97
N MET A 167 1.99 -7.94 -17.20
CA MET A 167 3.23 -7.45 -16.60
C MET A 167 4.44 -7.44 -17.57
N GLY A 168 4.24 -7.69 -18.86
CA GLY A 168 5.30 -7.63 -19.88
C GLY A 168 6.22 -8.85 -19.91
N CYS A 169 5.70 -10.03 -19.56
CA CYS A 169 6.41 -11.30 -19.62
C CYS A 169 5.59 -12.33 -20.40
N GLU A 170 5.79 -12.40 -21.71
CA GLU A 170 5.06 -13.30 -22.62
C GLU A 170 5.66 -14.72 -22.66
N THR A 171 6.92 -14.87 -22.27
CA THR A 171 7.61 -16.16 -22.26
C THR A 171 8.00 -16.55 -20.85
N ILE A 172 7.46 -17.66 -20.38
CA ILE A 172 7.74 -18.21 -19.05
C ILE A 172 8.51 -19.51 -19.22
N SER A 173 9.61 -19.66 -18.48
CA SER A 173 10.39 -20.91 -18.50
C SER A 173 9.49 -22.09 -18.09
N ARG A 174 9.59 -23.19 -18.84
CA ARG A 174 8.86 -24.43 -18.53
C ARG A 174 9.27 -25.04 -17.20
N ASP A 175 10.48 -24.71 -16.73
CA ASP A 175 11.04 -25.20 -15.47
C ASP A 175 10.60 -24.35 -14.26
N HIS A 176 9.86 -23.24 -14.50
CA HIS A 176 9.34 -22.44 -13.40
C HIS A 176 8.27 -23.23 -12.63
N PRO A 177 8.34 -23.32 -11.28
CA PRO A 177 7.40 -24.11 -10.47
C PRO A 177 5.93 -23.76 -10.70
N ASP A 178 5.66 -22.48 -10.98
CA ASP A 178 4.32 -21.96 -11.25
C ASP A 178 4.02 -21.73 -12.75
N ALA A 179 4.82 -22.27 -13.68
CA ALA A 179 4.67 -22.02 -15.13
C ALA A 179 3.24 -22.21 -15.63
N ARG A 180 2.53 -23.23 -15.14
CA ARG A 180 1.14 -23.56 -15.52
C ARG A 180 0.08 -22.71 -14.84
N LYS A 181 0.43 -21.90 -13.83
CA LYS A 181 -0.51 -21.08 -13.06
C LYS A 181 -0.64 -19.66 -13.62
N PHE A 182 0.35 -19.21 -14.40
CA PHE A 182 0.30 -17.91 -15.05
C PHE A 182 -0.87 -17.83 -16.03
N GLN A 183 -1.51 -16.66 -16.03
CA GLN A 183 -2.69 -16.40 -16.84
C GLN A 183 -2.27 -15.72 -18.14
N SER A 184 -3.03 -15.97 -19.20
CA SER A 184 -2.96 -15.17 -20.42
C SER A 184 -3.38 -13.73 -20.13
N ARG A 185 -3.00 -12.80 -21.01
CA ARG A 185 -3.35 -11.38 -20.92
C ARG A 185 -4.83 -11.17 -20.59
N GLN A 186 -5.08 -10.34 -19.59
CA GLN A 186 -6.43 -10.01 -19.11
C GLN A 186 -6.88 -8.61 -19.55
N LEU A 187 -5.94 -7.69 -19.78
CA LEU A 187 -6.23 -6.33 -20.20
C LEU A 187 -5.66 -6.04 -21.59
N GLU A 188 -6.51 -5.50 -22.46
CA GLU A 188 -6.04 -4.96 -23.73
C GLU A 188 -5.10 -3.76 -23.48
N PRO A 189 -3.99 -3.63 -24.23
CA PRO A 189 -2.97 -2.60 -24.00
C PRO A 189 -3.49 -1.16 -23.99
N ASP A 190 -4.60 -0.89 -24.68
CA ASP A 190 -5.24 0.42 -24.84
C ASP A 190 -6.48 0.60 -23.94
N ARG A 191 -6.93 -0.44 -23.23
CA ARG A 191 -8.07 -0.34 -22.31
C ARG A 191 -7.70 0.55 -21.13
N ARG A 192 -8.51 1.59 -20.88
CA ARG A 192 -8.30 2.55 -19.78
C ARG A 192 -9.58 2.78 -18.99
N PHE A 193 -9.41 3.08 -17.70
CA PHE A 193 -10.49 3.23 -16.72
C PHE A 193 -10.43 4.60 -16.03
N GLY A 194 -11.58 5.24 -15.87
CA GLY A 194 -11.65 6.55 -15.20
C GLY A 194 -11.42 6.48 -13.68
N LEU A 195 -11.67 5.31 -13.08
CA LEU A 195 -11.39 5.01 -11.68
C LEU A 195 -10.75 3.64 -11.54
N VAL A 196 -9.66 3.56 -10.78
CA VAL A 196 -8.99 2.31 -10.42
C VAL A 196 -8.94 2.17 -8.90
N ILE A 197 -9.36 1.02 -8.38
CA ILE A 197 -9.34 0.67 -6.96
C ILE A 197 -8.29 -0.42 -6.73
N CYS A 198 -7.37 -0.14 -5.82
CA CYS A 198 -6.27 -1.00 -5.40
C CYS A 198 -6.35 -1.22 -3.89
N ASP A 199 -7.25 -2.09 -3.44
CA ASP A 199 -7.49 -2.40 -2.02
C ASP A 199 -6.99 -3.79 -1.59
N GLY A 200 -6.16 -4.43 -2.44
CA GLY A 200 -5.63 -5.75 -2.17
C GLY A 200 -4.58 -5.74 -1.08
N ALA A 201 -4.77 -6.58 -0.06
CA ALA A 201 -3.76 -6.93 0.93
C ALA A 201 -3.69 -8.45 1.09
N THR A 202 -2.47 -9.00 1.19
CA THR A 202 -2.29 -10.43 1.45
C THR A 202 -2.77 -10.80 2.84
N LEU A 203 -3.60 -11.84 2.97
CA LEU A 203 -3.97 -12.37 4.28
C LEU A 203 -2.80 -13.17 4.87
N ARG A 204 -2.72 -13.24 6.20
CA ARG A 204 -1.56 -13.90 6.84
C ARG A 204 -1.63 -15.42 6.82
N ASN A 205 -2.79 -15.97 6.47
CA ASN A 205 -3.02 -17.39 6.23
C ASN A 205 -2.83 -17.77 4.74
N HIS A 206 -2.61 -16.81 3.84
CA HIS A 206 -2.27 -17.07 2.42
C HIS A 206 -0.82 -17.52 2.23
N ILE A 207 -0.13 -17.93 3.30
CA ILE A 207 1.26 -18.37 3.24
C ILE A 207 1.31 -19.70 2.48
N ARG A 208 1.54 -19.61 1.18
CA ARG A 208 1.79 -20.75 0.28
C ARG A 208 3.20 -21.32 0.49
N ASP A 209 4.14 -20.48 0.93
CA ASP A 209 5.49 -20.84 1.37
C ASP A 209 5.91 -19.88 2.52
N PRO A 210 6.21 -20.41 3.73
CA PRO A 210 6.65 -19.61 4.87
C PRO A 210 7.87 -18.73 4.59
N ASN A 211 8.73 -19.13 3.65
CA ASN A 211 9.92 -18.38 3.27
C ASN A 211 9.59 -17.18 2.37
N LYS A 212 8.49 -17.23 1.60
CA LYS A 212 8.13 -16.21 0.59
C LYS A 212 7.15 -15.15 1.06
N LYS A 213 6.85 -15.08 2.36
CA LYS A 213 5.78 -14.23 2.92
C LYS A 213 5.90 -12.75 2.52
N ASP A 214 7.12 -12.22 2.50
CA ASP A 214 7.36 -10.81 2.19
C ASP A 214 7.36 -10.55 0.67
N CYS A 215 7.59 -11.58 -0.15
CA CYS A 215 7.57 -11.47 -1.62
C CYS A 215 6.15 -11.33 -2.15
N GLU A 216 5.19 -12.12 -1.63
CA GLU A 216 3.80 -12.10 -2.12
C GLU A 216 3.10 -10.75 -1.89
N ALA A 217 3.31 -10.14 -0.72
CA ALA A 217 2.75 -8.81 -0.42
C ALA A 217 3.31 -7.73 -1.36
N ARG A 218 4.60 -7.82 -1.69
CA ARG A 218 5.26 -6.90 -2.63
C ARG A 218 4.84 -7.18 -4.06
N ARG A 219 4.71 -8.44 -4.48
CA ARG A 219 4.17 -8.82 -5.81
C ARG A 219 2.75 -8.29 -5.98
N LEU A 220 1.89 -8.44 -4.98
CA LEU A 220 0.53 -7.90 -5.00
C LEU A 220 0.50 -6.37 -5.11
N THR A 221 1.27 -5.69 -4.25
CA THR A 221 1.36 -4.22 -4.28
C THR A 221 1.88 -3.71 -5.63
N THR A 222 2.98 -4.28 -6.14
CA THR A 222 3.58 -3.86 -7.41
C THR A 222 2.68 -4.14 -8.61
N THR A 223 1.96 -5.27 -8.61
CA THR A 223 0.95 -5.58 -9.65
C THR A 223 -0.16 -4.52 -9.66
N GLN A 224 -0.76 -4.24 -8.51
CA GLN A 224 -1.84 -3.24 -8.39
C GLN A 224 -1.37 -1.85 -8.81
N LEU A 225 -0.16 -1.44 -8.41
CA LEU A 225 0.39 -0.13 -8.76
C LEU A 225 0.76 -0.02 -10.24
N ALA A 226 1.44 -1.03 -10.80
CA ALA A 226 1.87 -1.04 -12.20
C ALA A 226 0.67 -1.05 -13.14
N LEU A 227 -0.18 -2.06 -13.03
CA LEU A 227 -1.32 -2.22 -13.93
C LEU A 227 -2.39 -1.16 -13.64
N GLY A 228 -2.54 -0.74 -12.39
CA GLY A 228 -3.46 0.35 -12.05
C GLY A 228 -3.06 1.68 -12.68
N LEU A 229 -1.77 2.04 -12.64
CA LEU A 229 -1.28 3.28 -13.25
C LEU A 229 -1.21 3.19 -14.78
N GLU A 230 -0.89 2.02 -15.33
CA GLU A 230 -0.89 1.78 -16.77
C GLU A 230 -2.29 1.88 -17.38
N HIS A 231 -3.31 1.43 -16.65
CA HIS A 231 -4.68 1.35 -17.13
C HIS A 231 -5.62 2.44 -16.61
N VAL A 232 -5.14 3.44 -15.86
CA VAL A 232 -5.98 4.62 -15.53
C VAL A 232 -6.05 5.59 -16.70
N ASP A 233 -7.20 6.23 -16.90
CA ASP A 233 -7.34 7.30 -17.88
C ASP A 233 -6.45 8.51 -17.53
N PRO A 234 -5.95 9.26 -18.54
CA PRO A 234 -5.43 10.60 -18.31
C PRO A 234 -6.45 11.45 -17.55
N GLY A 235 -6.04 12.07 -16.45
CA GLY A 235 -6.93 12.83 -15.57
C GLY A 235 -7.76 11.97 -14.59
N GLY A 236 -7.69 10.64 -14.69
CA GLY A 236 -8.44 9.70 -13.87
C GLY A 236 -8.00 9.63 -12.41
N THR A 237 -8.63 8.72 -11.66
CA THR A 237 -8.41 8.55 -10.22
C THR A 237 -7.95 7.14 -9.87
N MET A 238 -6.98 7.04 -8.96
CA MET A 238 -6.61 5.80 -8.29
C MET A 238 -6.88 5.92 -6.78
N VAL A 239 -7.51 4.89 -6.20
CA VAL A 239 -7.71 4.72 -4.76
C VAL A 239 -6.87 3.53 -4.30
N ILE A 240 -5.86 3.78 -3.47
CA ILE A 240 -4.79 2.82 -3.16
C ILE A 240 -4.69 2.60 -1.66
N LEU A 241 -4.83 1.36 -1.20
CA LEU A 241 -4.58 0.97 0.18
C LEU A 241 -3.07 0.95 0.45
N LEU A 242 -2.64 1.69 1.47
CA LEU A 242 -1.27 1.72 1.95
C LEU A 242 -1.23 1.51 3.48
N HIS A 243 -0.05 1.19 4.00
CA HIS A 243 0.18 0.95 5.42
C HIS A 243 1.38 1.75 5.90
N LYS A 244 1.32 2.26 7.14
CA LYS A 244 2.42 3.02 7.79
C LYS A 244 2.92 4.17 6.88
N VAL A 245 2.38 5.37 7.04
CA VAL A 245 2.75 6.55 6.23
C VAL A 245 4.27 6.78 6.23
N GLU A 246 4.91 6.48 7.36
CA GLU A 246 6.33 6.63 7.62
C GLU A 246 7.25 5.54 7.04
N ALA A 247 6.69 4.44 6.53
CA ALA A 247 7.49 3.37 5.94
C ALA A 247 8.13 3.85 4.62
N TRP A 248 9.38 3.48 4.36
CA TRP A 248 10.14 3.95 3.19
C TRP A 248 9.43 3.66 1.86
N ASP A 249 8.95 2.42 1.68
CA ASP A 249 8.22 2.02 0.46
C ASP A 249 6.97 2.90 0.28
N THR A 250 6.24 3.18 1.36
CA THR A 250 5.07 4.06 1.36
C THR A 250 5.44 5.50 1.01
N VAL A 251 6.44 6.09 1.67
CA VAL A 251 6.90 7.47 1.38
C VAL A 251 7.37 7.60 -0.07
N THR A 252 8.05 6.57 -0.60
CA THR A 252 8.49 6.55 -1.99
C THR A 252 7.31 6.54 -2.96
N ILE A 253 6.28 5.74 -2.69
CA ILE A 253 5.03 5.73 -3.47
C ILE A 253 4.38 7.11 -3.41
N LEU A 254 4.20 7.70 -2.22
CA LEU A 254 3.57 9.01 -2.05
C LEU A 254 4.33 10.10 -2.82
N ASN A 255 5.65 10.16 -2.66
CA ASN A 255 6.50 11.11 -3.35
C ASN A 255 6.41 10.95 -4.87
N ARG A 256 6.38 9.71 -5.37
CA ARG A 256 6.29 9.42 -6.80
C ARG A 256 4.94 9.88 -7.37
N PHE A 257 3.82 9.50 -6.76
CA PHE A 257 2.49 9.96 -7.19
C PHE A 257 2.36 11.49 -7.14
N ASN A 258 2.98 12.16 -6.16
CA ASN A 258 2.95 13.62 -6.04
C ASN A 258 3.60 14.34 -7.24
N LYS A 259 4.45 13.66 -8.04
CA LYS A 259 5.07 14.25 -9.23
C LYS A 259 4.13 14.33 -10.43
N PHE A 260 3.11 13.48 -10.50
CA PHE A 260 2.26 13.34 -11.70
C PHE A 260 0.76 13.29 -11.39
N SER A 261 0.36 13.55 -10.15
CA SER A 261 -1.04 13.53 -9.72
C SER A 261 -1.26 14.44 -8.53
N ASN A 262 -2.52 14.77 -8.27
CA ASN A 262 -2.94 15.40 -7.02
C ASN A 262 -3.20 14.31 -5.98
N ILE A 263 -2.47 14.33 -4.86
CA ILE A 263 -2.62 13.31 -3.82
C ILE A 263 -3.40 13.84 -2.60
N LYS A 264 -4.25 12.98 -2.04
CA LYS A 264 -4.87 13.16 -0.72
C LYS A 264 -4.73 11.86 0.07
N LEU A 265 -4.48 11.99 1.37
CA LEU A 265 -4.45 10.84 2.27
C LEU A 265 -5.73 10.78 3.09
N TYR A 266 -6.32 9.59 3.18
CA TYR A 266 -7.53 9.36 3.95
C TYR A 266 -7.32 8.24 4.96
N LYS A 267 -7.56 8.54 6.24
CA LYS A 267 -7.54 7.57 7.32
C LYS A 267 -8.99 7.22 7.69
N PRO A 268 -9.49 6.01 7.35
CA PRO A 268 -10.86 5.67 7.70
C PRO A 268 -11.03 5.60 9.22
N LYS A 269 -12.08 6.26 9.71
CA LYS A 269 -12.47 6.16 11.11
C LYS A 269 -13.07 4.78 11.41
N PRO A 270 -14.18 4.37 10.76
CA PRO A 270 -14.78 3.07 11.02
C PRO A 270 -13.83 1.91 10.69
N GLY A 271 -13.65 0.99 11.63
CA GLY A 271 -12.92 -0.28 11.46
C GLY A 271 -11.39 -0.19 11.30
N HIS A 272 -10.84 0.90 10.77
CA HIS A 272 -9.40 1.07 10.51
C HIS A 272 -8.71 2.13 11.40
N GLU A 273 -9.44 2.80 12.30
CA GLU A 273 -8.92 3.77 13.29
C GLU A 273 -7.59 3.33 13.92
N THR A 274 -7.57 2.12 14.46
CA THR A 274 -6.42 1.56 15.21
C THR A 274 -5.42 0.84 14.32
N ARG A 275 -5.70 0.66 13.02
CA ARG A 275 -4.81 -0.02 12.07
C ARG A 275 -3.72 0.93 11.59
N SER A 276 -2.69 0.41 10.94
CA SER A 276 -1.73 1.24 10.19
C SER A 276 -2.22 1.57 8.77
N SER A 277 -3.33 0.96 8.32
CA SER A 277 -3.88 1.16 6.98
C SER A 277 -4.49 2.54 6.77
N PHE A 278 -4.28 3.10 5.60
CA PHE A 278 -4.88 4.34 5.12
C PHE A 278 -4.97 4.28 3.59
N TYR A 279 -5.65 5.23 2.97
CA TYR A 279 -5.78 5.31 1.52
C TYR A 279 -5.04 6.51 0.98
N LEU A 280 -4.29 6.29 -0.10
CA LEU A 280 -3.89 7.32 -1.04
C LEU A 280 -4.99 7.47 -2.09
N ILE A 281 -5.46 8.69 -2.28
CA ILE A 281 -6.35 9.07 -3.38
C ILE A 281 -5.51 9.93 -4.32
N ALA A 282 -5.16 9.40 -5.48
CA ALA A 282 -4.45 10.12 -6.53
C ALA A 282 -5.43 10.49 -7.63
N THR A 283 -5.61 11.79 -7.89
CA THR A 283 -6.51 12.30 -8.94
C THR A 283 -5.74 13.10 -9.98
N ASN A 284 -6.38 13.38 -11.12
CA ASN A 284 -5.76 14.12 -12.21
C ASN A 284 -4.43 13.50 -12.67
N ILE A 285 -4.42 12.18 -12.82
CA ILE A 285 -3.19 11.42 -13.10
C ILE A 285 -2.71 11.74 -14.52
N GLN A 286 -1.46 12.19 -14.62
CA GLN A 286 -0.77 12.46 -15.88
C GLN A 286 -0.04 11.20 -16.34
N THR A 287 -0.75 10.29 -17.01
CA THR A 287 -0.23 8.95 -17.36
C THR A 287 0.99 8.98 -18.28
N GLN A 288 1.14 10.01 -19.10
CA GLN A 288 2.28 10.20 -20.01
C GLN A 288 3.45 10.96 -19.36
N HIS A 289 3.33 11.35 -18.09
CA HIS A 289 4.43 12.01 -17.39
C HIS A 289 5.62 11.05 -17.26
N PRO A 290 6.88 11.48 -17.51
CA PRO A 290 8.05 10.58 -17.48
C PRO A 290 8.19 9.77 -16.18
N GLU A 291 7.88 10.40 -15.04
CA GLU A 291 7.91 9.74 -13.73
C GLU A 291 6.81 8.68 -13.55
N ALA A 292 5.66 8.83 -14.22
CA ALA A 292 4.59 7.83 -14.21
C ALA A 292 5.00 6.61 -15.04
N LEU A 293 5.56 6.83 -16.24
CA LEU A 293 6.09 5.75 -17.08
C LEU A 293 7.23 5.00 -16.39
N ALA A 294 8.18 5.74 -15.79
CA ALA A 294 9.26 5.14 -15.02
C ALA A 294 8.76 4.39 -13.77
N ALA A 295 7.61 4.79 -13.20
CA ALA A 295 6.98 4.06 -12.10
C ALA A 295 6.48 2.68 -12.54
N ILE A 296 5.75 2.64 -13.66
CA ILE A 296 5.22 1.40 -14.23
C ILE A 296 6.37 0.44 -14.51
N GLU A 297 7.40 0.89 -15.23
CA GLU A 297 8.57 0.06 -15.57
C GLU A 297 9.27 -0.46 -14.32
N GLN A 298 9.48 0.38 -13.32
CA GLN A 298 10.12 -0.03 -12.08
C GLN A 298 9.28 -1.07 -11.31
N TRP A 299 7.97 -0.88 -11.20
CA TRP A 299 7.11 -1.83 -10.51
C TRP A 299 7.00 -3.17 -11.26
N LYS A 300 6.94 -3.15 -12.60
CA LYS A 300 7.01 -4.37 -13.42
C LYS A 300 8.35 -5.09 -13.26
N ALA A 301 9.46 -4.35 -13.21
CA ALA A 301 10.78 -4.92 -12.97
C ALA A 301 10.89 -5.57 -11.57
N ILE A 302 10.40 -4.89 -10.52
CA ILE A 302 10.37 -5.45 -9.16
C ILE A 302 9.53 -6.73 -9.13
N TRP A 303 8.33 -6.71 -9.72
CA TRP A 303 7.50 -7.90 -9.82
C TRP A 303 8.21 -9.04 -10.56
N ARG A 304 8.92 -8.75 -11.66
CA ARG A 304 9.67 -9.74 -12.44
C ARG A 304 10.76 -10.40 -11.60
N VAL A 305 11.55 -9.60 -10.88
CA VAL A 305 12.59 -10.11 -9.96
C VAL A 305 11.96 -11.01 -8.90
N LEU A 306 10.92 -10.52 -8.21
CA LEU A 306 10.25 -11.26 -7.13
C LEU A 306 9.53 -12.53 -7.62
N THR A 307 9.22 -12.61 -8.91
CA THR A 307 8.51 -13.74 -9.50
C THR A 307 9.46 -14.80 -10.04
N PHE A 308 10.55 -14.40 -10.72
CA PHE A 308 11.39 -15.33 -11.47
C PHE A 308 12.81 -15.51 -10.92
N GLU A 309 13.34 -14.57 -10.15
CA GLU A 309 14.71 -14.69 -9.64
C GLU A 309 14.77 -15.53 -8.35
N PRO A 310 15.85 -16.30 -8.13
CA PRO A 310 16.07 -17.00 -6.86
C PRO A 310 16.10 -16.01 -5.69
N GLU A 311 15.64 -16.46 -4.52
CA GLU A 311 15.52 -15.63 -3.31
C GLU A 311 16.86 -14.97 -2.87
N GLU A 312 17.99 -15.59 -3.20
CA GLU A 312 19.33 -15.05 -3.00
C GLU A 312 19.58 -13.74 -3.78
N CYS A 313 18.88 -13.51 -4.90
CA CYS A 313 18.94 -12.25 -5.65
C CYS A 313 18.14 -11.12 -4.99
N HIS A 314 17.18 -11.42 -4.10
CA HIS A 314 16.46 -10.38 -3.34
C HIS A 314 17.39 -9.66 -2.35
N ALA A 315 18.37 -10.39 -1.80
CA ALA A 315 19.44 -9.82 -1.00
C ALA A 315 20.42 -8.97 -1.82
N ARG A 316 20.49 -9.18 -3.15
CA ARG A 316 21.40 -8.45 -4.05
C ARG A 316 21.01 -6.99 -4.20
N VAL A 317 19.73 -6.66 -4.32
CA VAL A 317 19.23 -5.27 -4.35
C VAL A 317 19.52 -4.56 -3.02
N ILE A 318 19.34 -5.23 -1.88
CA ILE A 318 19.68 -4.67 -0.56
C ILE A 318 21.21 -4.56 -0.38
N ARG A 319 22.00 -5.49 -0.93
CA ARG A 319 23.46 -5.48 -0.88
C ARG A 319 24.07 -4.38 -1.76
N GLU A 320 23.54 -4.19 -2.96
CA GLU A 320 23.96 -3.15 -3.91
C GLU A 320 23.46 -1.76 -3.45
N GLY A 321 22.24 -1.66 -2.90
CA GLY A 321 21.76 -0.43 -2.28
C GLY A 321 22.57 -0.03 -1.05
N ARG A 322 23.05 -0.98 -0.25
CA ARG A 322 23.81 -0.71 0.98
C ARG A 322 25.04 0.16 0.78
N CYS A 323 25.79 0.00 -0.31
CA CYS A 323 26.96 0.84 -0.55
C CYS A 323 26.55 2.27 -0.94
N VAL A 324 25.49 2.41 -1.75
CA VAL A 324 24.94 3.72 -2.15
C VAL A 324 24.33 4.46 -0.95
N TRP A 325 23.51 3.78 -0.15
CA TRP A 325 22.91 4.35 1.07
C TRP A 325 23.94 4.70 2.12
N LYS A 326 25.02 3.91 2.25
CA LYS A 326 26.13 4.25 3.14
C LYS A 326 26.81 5.54 2.72
N VAL A 327 27.14 5.70 1.44
CA VAL A 327 27.73 6.94 0.90
C VAL A 327 26.79 8.13 1.11
N GLN A 328 25.49 7.95 0.85
CA GLN A 328 24.50 9.00 1.04
C GLN A 328 24.31 9.37 2.52
N ALA A 329 24.27 8.38 3.43
CA ALA A 329 24.18 8.60 4.87
C ALA A 329 25.42 9.33 5.41
N GLU A 330 26.62 8.96 4.95
CA GLU A 330 27.87 9.64 5.31
C GLU A 330 27.93 11.08 4.80
N ALA A 331 27.37 11.35 3.62
CA ALA A 331 27.25 12.70 3.08
C ALA A 331 26.25 13.55 3.87
N LEU A 332 25.08 13.00 4.20
CA LEU A 332 24.03 13.68 4.97
C LEU A 332 24.47 13.95 6.43
N ALA A 333 25.21 13.05 7.05
CA ALA A 333 25.76 13.24 8.40
C ALA A 333 26.77 14.41 8.49
N LYS A 334 27.34 14.83 7.36
CA LYS A 334 28.28 15.96 7.25
C LYS A 334 27.61 17.23 6.75
N ALA A 335 26.31 17.19 6.45
CA ALA A 335 25.59 18.33 5.92
C ALA A 335 25.37 19.41 7.01
N PRO A 336 25.39 20.70 6.63
CA PRO A 336 25.43 21.83 7.57
C PRO A 336 24.16 22.04 8.42
N PHE A 337 23.08 21.29 8.16
CA PHE A 337 21.85 21.32 8.95
C PHE A 337 21.82 20.31 10.11
N THR A 338 22.85 19.46 10.23
CA THR A 338 23.00 18.56 11.38
C THR A 338 23.62 19.34 12.55
N PRO A 339 22.95 19.49 13.72
CA PRO A 339 23.49 20.28 14.82
C PRO A 339 24.80 19.67 15.29
N SER A 340 25.90 20.44 15.18
CA SER A 340 27.21 20.04 15.67
C SER A 340 27.12 19.68 17.15
N LYS A 341 27.48 18.43 17.50
CA LYS A 341 27.68 18.04 18.91
C LYS A 341 28.66 19.04 19.52
N LYS A 342 28.18 19.81 20.51
CA LYS A 342 29.06 20.63 21.34
C LYS A 342 30.01 19.69 22.07
N ASP A 343 31.29 19.93 21.87
CA ASP A 343 32.40 19.23 22.50
C ASP A 343 32.40 19.52 24.02
N PRO A 344 32.30 18.51 24.91
CA PRO A 344 32.25 18.74 26.36
C PRO A 344 33.63 19.01 26.99
N THR A 345 34.71 19.06 26.21
CA THR A 345 36.07 19.24 26.76
C THR A 345 36.63 20.63 26.48
N ARG A 346 36.19 21.61 27.27
CA ARG A 346 37.06 22.70 27.71
C ARG A 346 36.91 22.89 29.21
N CYS A 347 37.70 22.11 29.95
CA CYS A 347 38.01 22.40 31.33
C CYS A 347 38.56 23.83 31.45
N SER A 348 37.99 24.54 32.42
CA SER A 348 38.52 25.71 33.08
C SER A 348 39.98 25.55 33.50
N LYS A 349 40.72 26.67 33.52
CA LYS A 349 41.68 27.04 34.58
C LYS A 349 42.17 28.51 34.40
N PRO A 350 42.74 29.15 35.45
CA PRO A 350 42.20 30.39 36.01
C PRO A 350 43.18 31.58 35.91
N ALA A 351 42.69 32.76 36.30
CA ALA A 351 43.48 33.82 36.92
C ALA A 351 42.68 34.39 38.10
#